data_AF-A0A7Y0S0C4-F1
#
_entry.id   AF-A0A7Y0S0C4-F1
#
_cell.length_a   1.000
_cell.length_b   1.000
_cell.length_c   1.000
_cell.angle_alpha   90.00
_cell.angle_beta   90.00
_cell.angle_gamma   90.00
#
_symmetry.space_group_name_H-M   'P 1'
#
loop_
_entity.id
_entity.type
_entity.pdbx_description
1 polymer ?
#
loop_
_entity_poly.entity_id
_entity_poly.type
_entity_poly.pdbx_seq_one_letter_code
_entity_poly.pdbx_strand_id
1 'polypeptide(L)' 'IILKSMASIHQGLGEKKRAYLWAMVAKRFDVPLADEKQLKRMFNFSHAEQYQQLDELAESVAKAIERGNYSPAMIPKEI' A
#
# COMPACT_ATOMS: atom_id res chain seq x y z
N ILE A 1 8.34 11.73 0.84
CA ILE A 1 8.46 11.67 2.32
C ILE A 1 7.16 11.18 2.98
N ILE A 2 6.01 11.80 2.71
CA ILE A 2 4.72 11.46 3.36
C ILE A 2 4.27 9.99 3.14
N LEU A 3 4.34 9.47 1.91
CA LEU A 3 3.88 8.11 1.60
C LEU A 3 4.70 7.01 2.30
N LYS A 4 6.02 7.20 2.39
CA LYS A 4 6.91 6.29 3.13
C LYS A 4 6.60 6.32 4.63
N SER A 5 6.33 7.50 5.19
CA SER A 5 5.92 7.63 6.59
C SER A 5 4.61 6.90 6.87
N MET A 6 3.63 6.94 5.97
CA MET A 6 2.38 6.19 6.13
C MET A 6 2.61 4.68 6.16
N ALA A 7 3.43 4.15 5.24
CA ALA A 7 3.81 2.74 5.26
C ALA A 7 4.48 2.35 6.60
N SER A 8 5.42 3.17 7.08
CA SER A 8 6.11 2.93 8.36
C SER A 8 5.19 3.03 9.58
N ILE A 9 4.24 3.98 9.61
CA ILE A 9 3.27 4.12 10.69
C ILE A 9 2.40 2.86 10.78
N HIS A 10 1.80 2.44 9.67
CA HIS A 10 0.94 1.26 9.64
C HIS A 10 1.72 -0.03 9.94
N GLN A 11 3.00 -0.10 9.54
CA GLN A 11 3.87 -1.21 9.92
C GLN A 11 4.13 -1.25 11.43
N GLY A 12 4.37 -0.09 12.05
CA GLY A 12 4.53 0.03 13.50
C GLY A 12 3.27 -0.31 14.29
N LEU A 13 2.09 -0.10 13.70
CA LEU A 13 0.79 -0.48 14.28
C LEU A 13 0.42 -1.97 14.09
N GLY A 14 1.26 -2.75 13.40
CA GLY A 14 0.98 -4.15 13.08
C GLY A 14 -0.06 -4.36 11.97
N GLU A 15 -0.51 -3.28 11.32
CA GLU A 15 -1.51 -3.29 10.25
C GLU A 15 -0.86 -3.67 8.90
N LYS A 16 -0.45 -4.94 8.78
CA LYS A 16 0.34 -5.44 7.64
C LYS A 16 -0.27 -5.14 6.26
N LYS A 17 -1.58 -5.28 6.11
CA LYS A 17 -2.28 -5.02 4.83
C LYS A 17 -2.22 -3.53 4.43
N ARG A 18 -2.40 -2.63 5.39
CA ARG A 18 -2.31 -1.17 5.17
C ARG A 18 -0.88 -0.72 4.94
N ALA A 19 0.08 -1.31 5.64
CA ALA A 19 1.50 -1.07 5.39
C ALA A 19 1.91 -1.50 3.98
N TYR A 20 1.45 -2.68 3.52
CA TYR A 20 1.67 -3.14 2.15
C TYR A 20 0.99 -2.20 1.13
N LEU A 21 -0.27 -1.83 1.35
CA LEU A 21 -0.99 -0.89 0.50
C LEU A 21 -0.20 0.41 0.31
N TRP A 22 0.23 1.05 1.39
CA TRP A 22 0.99 2.30 1.31
C TRP A 22 2.38 2.14 0.71
N ALA A 23 3.02 0.98 0.87
CA ALA A 23 4.26 0.67 0.17
C ALA A 23 4.02 0.60 -1.36
N MET A 24 2.94 -0.04 -1.79
CA MET A 24 2.59 -0.13 -3.21
C MET A 24 2.17 1.22 -3.80
N VAL A 25 1.45 2.06 -3.04
CA VAL A 25 1.16 3.44 -3.43
C VAL A 25 2.47 4.21 -3.58
N ALA A 26 3.37 4.16 -2.59
CA ALA A 26 4.65 4.86 -2.62
C ALA A 26 5.53 4.45 -3.81
N LYS A 27 5.55 3.15 -4.18
CA LYS A 27 6.29 2.64 -5.34
C LYS A 27 5.88 3.33 -6.64
N ARG A 28 4.60 3.72 -6.79
CA ARG A 28 4.07 4.40 -7.98
C ARG A 28 4.50 5.86 -8.09
N PHE A 29 4.98 6.46 -7.01
CA PHE A 29 5.55 7.82 -7.00
C PHE A 29 7.09 7.78 -7.03
N ASP A 30 7.67 6.77 -7.68
CA ASP A 30 9.11 6.53 -7.82
C ASP A 30 9.89 6.50 -6.48
N VAL A 31 9.22 6.16 -5.38
CA VAL A 31 9.89 6.04 -4.08
C VAL A 31 10.72 4.75 -4.09
N PRO A 32 12.04 4.81 -3.80
CA PRO A 32 12.88 3.64 -3.76
C PRO A 32 12.43 2.70 -2.64
N LEU A 33 11.93 1.54 -3.04
CA LEU A 33 11.39 0.49 -2.20
C LEU A 33 11.93 -0.86 -2.65
N ALA A 34 11.77 -1.87 -1.78
CA ALA A 34 12.09 -3.24 -2.14
C ALA A 34 11.24 -3.72 -3.34
N ASP A 35 11.77 -4.66 -4.11
CA ASP A 35 11.07 -5.29 -5.23
C ASP A 35 9.76 -5.96 -4.75
N GLU A 36 8.75 -6.04 -5.61
CA GLU A 36 7.47 -6.70 -5.29
C GLU A 36 7.65 -8.12 -4.76
N LYS A 37 8.57 -8.91 -5.30
CA LYS A 37 8.84 -10.27 -4.80
C LYS A 37 9.45 -10.26 -3.40
N GLN A 38 10.21 -9.23 -3.05
CA GLN A 38 10.75 -9.06 -1.69
C GLN A 38 9.68 -8.57 -0.73
N LEU A 39 8.84 -7.61 -1.15
CA LEU A 39 7.70 -7.14 -0.37
C LEU A 39 6.72 -8.29 -0.10
N LYS A 40 6.34 -9.06 -1.12
CA LYS A 40 5.44 -10.21 -0.97
C LYS A 40 5.98 -11.20 0.07
N ARG A 41 7.27 -11.53 0.02
CA ARG A 41 7.92 -12.39 1.04
C ARG A 41 7.95 -11.76 2.44
N MET A 42 8.22 -10.47 2.54
CA MET A 42 8.28 -9.76 3.83
C MET A 42 6.92 -9.70 4.53
N PHE A 43 5.84 -9.50 3.76
CA PHE A 43 4.48 -9.40 4.28
C PHE A 43 3.81 -10.77 4.49
N ASN A 44 4.16 -11.77 3.67
CA ASN A 44 3.75 -13.16 3.78
C ASN A 44 2.24 -13.37 4.06
N PHE A 45 1.38 -12.78 3.23
CA PHE A 45 -0.06 -13.01 3.29
C PHE A 45 -0.42 -14.43 2.86
N SER A 46 -1.36 -15.05 3.56
CA SER A 46 -1.76 -16.44 3.35
C SER A 46 -2.51 -16.67 2.03
N HIS A 47 -3.08 -15.62 1.43
CA HIS A 47 -3.88 -15.71 0.22
C HIS A 47 -3.25 -14.86 -0.89
N ALA A 48 -2.90 -15.47 -2.02
CA ALA A 48 -2.31 -14.77 -3.16
C ALA A 48 -3.20 -13.65 -3.70
N GLU A 49 -4.52 -13.85 -3.66
CA GLU A 49 -5.54 -12.88 -4.10
C GLU A 49 -5.49 -11.56 -3.31
N GLN A 50 -5.04 -11.59 -2.04
CA GLN A 50 -4.91 -10.38 -1.24
C GLN A 50 -3.86 -9.43 -1.80
N TYR A 51 -2.78 -9.95 -2.37
CA TYR A 51 -1.78 -9.09 -3.00
C TYR A 51 -2.37 -8.38 -4.21
N GLN A 52 -3.11 -9.09 -5.06
CA GLN A 52 -3.74 -8.49 -6.23
C GLN A 52 -4.77 -7.43 -5.84
N GLN A 53 -5.64 -7.72 -4.87
CA GLN A 53 -6.62 -6.74 -4.37
C GLN A 53 -5.95 -5.48 -3.80
N LEU A 54 -4.87 -5.65 -3.04
CA LEU A 54 -4.13 -4.52 -2.47
C LEU A 54 -3.36 -3.74 -3.55
N ASP A 55 -2.85 -4.40 -4.59
CA ASP A 55 -2.16 -3.77 -5.71
C ASP A 55 -3.14 -2.94 -6.56
N GLU A 56 -4.35 -3.46 -6.83
CA GLU A 56 -5.44 -2.75 -7.52
C GLU A 56 -5.97 -1.57 -6.70
N LEU A 57 -6.09 -1.73 -5.39
CA LEU A 57 -6.45 -0.65 -4.48
C LEU A 57 -5.34 0.42 -4.44
N ALA A 58 -4.08 0.02 -4.38
CA ALA A 58 -2.94 0.93 -4.42
C ALA A 58 -2.91 1.75 -5.71
N GLU A 59 -3.25 1.14 -6.85
CA GLU A 59 -3.42 1.84 -8.12
C GLU A 59 -4.47 2.93 -8.04
N SER A 60 -5.65 2.57 -7.54
CA SER A 60 -6.80 3.47 -7.46
C SER A 60 -6.51 4.64 -6.53
N VAL A 61 -5.86 4.36 -5.38
CA VAL A 61 -5.42 5.37 -4.43
C VAL A 61 -4.35 6.27 -5.04
N ALA A 62 -3.34 5.72 -5.71
CA ALA A 62 -2.28 6.52 -6.34
C ALA A 62 -2.86 7.46 -7.40
N LYS A 63 -3.72 6.97 -8.29
CA LYS A 63 -4.41 7.80 -9.31
C LYS A 63 -5.27 8.89 -8.67
N ALA A 64 -5.94 8.61 -7.56
CA ALA A 64 -6.75 9.60 -6.85
C ALA A 64 -5.87 10.69 -6.21
N ILE A 65 -4.71 10.32 -5.66
CA ILE A 65 -3.71 11.25 -5.11
C ILE A 65 -3.15 12.14 -6.23
N GLU A 66 -2.75 11.55 -7.37
CA GLU A 66 -2.26 12.30 -8.53
C GLU A 66 -3.27 13.31 -9.06
N ARG A 67 -4.57 12.96 -9.03
CA ARG A 67 -5.67 13.81 -9.47
C ARG A 67 -6.15 14.81 -8.39
N GLY A 68 -5.59 14.77 -7.19
CA GLY A 68 -6.01 15.62 -6.06
C GLY A 68 -7.37 15.26 -5.44
N ASN A 69 -7.94 14.10 -5.79
CA ASN A 69 -9.28 13.66 -5.37
C ASN A 69 -9.23 12.51 -4.35
N TYR A 70 -8.10 12.33 -3.68
CA TYR A 70 -7.96 11.27 -2.68
C TYR A 70 -8.90 11.48 -1.49
N SER A 71 -9.58 10.42 -1.07
CA SER A 71 -10.36 10.38 0.16
C SER A 71 -10.00 9.14 0.98
N PRO A 72 -9.84 9.26 2.32
CA PRO A 72 -9.61 8.11 3.20
C PRO A 72 -10.71 7.04 3.10
N ALA A 73 -11.93 7.43 2.73
CA ALA A 73 -13.05 6.50 2.54
C ALA A 73 -12.85 5.52 1.36
N MET A 74 -11.88 5.77 0.48
CA MET A 74 -11.52 4.86 -0.61
C MET A 74 -10.83 3.60 -0.11
N ILE A 75 -10.25 3.62 1.09
CA ILE A 75 -9.61 2.47 1.70
C ILE A 75 -10.64 1.76 2.60
N PRO A 76 -10.98 0.48 2.33
CA PRO A 76 -11.93 -0.25 3.16
C PRO A 76 -11.45 -0.33 4.61
N LYS A 77 -12.36 -0.27 5.58
CA LYS A 77 -11.98 -0.38 7.00
C LYS A 77 -11.50 -1.79 7.38
N GLU A 78 -11.88 -2.79 6.60
CA GLU A 78 -11.68 -4.23 6.88
C GLU A 78 -10.39 -4.81 6.25
N ILE A 79 -9.56 -3.97 5.64
CA ILE A 79 -8.19 -4.35 5.29
C ILE A 79 -7.22 -4.12 6.45
#